data_AF-A0A3B3WK62-F1
#
_entry.id   AF-A0A3B3WK62-F1
#
_cell.length_a   1.000
_cell.length_b   1.000
_cell.length_c   1.000
_cell.angle_alpha   90.00
_cell.angle_beta   90.00
_cell.angle_gamma   90.00
#
_symmetry.space_group_name_H-M   'P 1'
#
loop_
_entity.id
_entity.type
_entity.pdbx_description
1 polymer ?
#
loop_
_entity_poly.entity_id
_entity_poly.type
_entity_poly.pdbx_seq_one_letter_code
_entity_poly.pdbx_strand_id
1 'polypeptide(L)' 'MAVNLSKNGSALMAAYKKVVDAKSDTDWALFTYEGNSNDLRLAETGGER' A
#
# COMPACT_ATOMS: atom_id res chain seq x y z
N MET A 1 -1.64 -21.03 -1.91
CA MET A 1 -2.42 -19.78 -1.76
C MET A 1 -1.52 -18.64 -2.18
N ALA A 2 -1.97 -17.77 -3.08
CA ALA A 2 -1.18 -16.65 -3.60
C ALA A 2 -1.86 -15.33 -3.22
N VAL A 3 -1.05 -14.32 -2.95
CA VAL A 3 -1.51 -12.97 -2.66
C VAL A 3 -2.12 -12.37 -3.93
N ASN A 4 -3.31 -11.77 -3.81
CA ASN A 4 -3.96 -11.07 -4.91
C ASN A 4 -3.64 -9.57 -4.80
N LEU A 5 -2.77 -9.11 -5.70
CA LEU A 5 -2.41 -7.71 -5.85
C LEU A 5 -3.22 -7.02 -6.95
N SER A 6 -3.93 -7.78 -7.80
CA SER A 6 -4.58 -7.25 -9.00
C SER A 6 -5.79 -6.37 -8.67
N LYS A 7 -6.50 -6.68 -7.59
CA LYS A 7 -7.72 -5.97 -7.18
C LYS A 7 -7.45 -4.52 -6.76
N ASN A 8 -6.40 -4.29 -5.96
CA ASN A 8 -6.01 -2.96 -5.47
C ASN A 8 -4.65 -2.49 -6.01
N GLY A 9 -4.16 -3.09 -7.10
CA GLY A 9 -2.80 -2.90 -7.60
C GLY A 9 -2.43 -1.43 -7.80
N SER A 10 -3.37 -0.63 -8.32
CA SER A 10 -3.19 0.82 -8.52
C SER A 10 -2.94 1.56 -7.20
N ALA A 11 -3.69 1.23 -6.15
CA ALA A 11 -3.56 1.86 -4.83
C ALA A 11 -2.28 1.41 -4.12
N LEU A 12 -1.93 0.12 -4.24
CA LEU A 12 -0.70 -0.44 -3.70
C LEU A 12 0.54 0.22 -4.34
N MET A 13 0.52 0.33 -5.67
CA MET A 13 1.61 0.92 -6.44
C MET A 13 1.71 2.44 -6.21
N ALA A 14 0.59 3.13 -6.05
CA ALA A 14 0.59 4.56 -5.71
C ALA A 14 1.16 4.82 -4.31
N ALA A 15 0.79 4.03 -3.31
CA ALA A 15 1.33 4.15 -1.95
C ALA A 15 2.81 3.81 -1.91
N TYR A 16 3.23 2.73 -2.57
CA TYR A 16 4.64 2.40 -2.72
C TYR A 16 5.42 3.53 -3.39
N LYS A 17 4.89 4.09 -4.48
CA LYS A 17 5.51 5.21 -5.18
C LYS A 17 5.66 6.42 -4.29
N LYS A 18 4.66 6.73 -3.45
CA LYS A 18 4.76 7.84 -2.48
C LYS A 18 5.88 7.62 -1.46
N VAL A 19 6.06 6.39 -0.97
CA VAL A 19 7.12 6.07 0.00
C VAL A 19 8.52 6.16 -0.61
N VAL A 20 8.70 5.69 -1.85
CA VAL A 20 10.02 5.74 -2.51
C VAL A 20 10.34 7.11 -3.11
N ASP A 21 9.34 7.97 -3.27
CA ASP A 21 9.53 9.32 -3.76
C ASP A 21 10.03 10.20 -2.61
N ALA A 22 11.34 10.47 -2.61
CA ALA A 22 12.01 11.31 -1.61
C ALA A 22 11.50 12.76 -1.54
N LYS A 23 10.60 13.18 -2.44
CA LYS A 23 9.91 14.48 -2.36
C LYS A 23 8.60 14.41 -1.59
N SER A 24 8.07 13.22 -1.33
CA SER A 24 6.81 13.00 -0.65
C SER A 24 7.01 13.03 0.87
N ASP A 25 6.07 13.63 1.59
CA ASP A 25 5.96 13.58 3.06
C ASP A 25 5.46 12.21 3.56
N THR A 26 5.79 11.12 2.87
CA THR A 26 5.27 9.78 3.18
C THR A 26 6.47 8.84 3.29
N ASP A 27 6.77 8.40 4.50
CA ASP A 27 7.91 7.51 4.78
C ASP A 27 7.51 6.05 4.85
N TRP A 28 6.22 5.78 5.10
CA TRP A 28 5.72 4.42 5.25
C TRP A 28 4.31 4.23 4.68
N ALA A 29 4.04 3.00 4.25
CA ALA A 29 2.74 2.54 3.80
C ALA A 29 2.45 1.18 4.45
N LEU A 30 1.28 1.06 5.08
CA LEU A 30 0.79 -0.15 5.72
C LEU A 30 -0.23 -0.84 4.81
N PHE A 31 -0.01 -2.11 4.53
CA PHE A 31 -0.89 -2.94 3.73
C PHE A 31 -1.55 -4.03 4.59
N THR A 32 -2.81 -4.34 4.31
CA THR A 32 -3.58 -5.36 5.02
C THR A 32 -4.44 -6.17 4.06
N TYR A 33 -4.97 -7.29 4.54
CA TYR A 33 -5.86 -8.15 3.77
C TYR A 33 -7.33 -7.72 3.92
N GLU A 34 -8.11 -7.90 2.87
CA GLU A 34 -9.55 -7.69 2.92
C GLU A 34 -10.27 -8.89 3.55
N GLY A 35 -10.55 -8.79 4.85
CA GLY A 35 -11.32 -9.79 5.58
C GLY A 35 -10.63 -11.17 5.56
N ASN A 36 -11.33 -12.18 5.03
CA ASN A 36 -10.81 -13.55 4.91
C ASN A 36 -10.35 -13.90 3.47
N SER A 37 -10.10 -12.89 2.64
CA SER A 37 -9.61 -13.03 1.26
C SER A 37 -8.10 -12.80 1.17
N ASN A 38 -7.47 -13.35 0.14
CA ASN A 38 -6.06 -13.09 -0.17
C ASN A 38 -5.85 -11.74 -0.88
N ASP A 39 -6.86 -10.86 -0.90
CA ASP A 39 -6.82 -9.55 -1.53
C ASP A 39 -6.06 -8.57 -0.64
N LEU A 40 -4.94 -8.06 -1.14
CA LEU A 40 -4.16 -7.04 -0.43
C LEU A 40 -4.76 -5.66 -0.70
N ARG A 41 -4.87 -4.82 0.32
CA ARG A 41 -5.29 -3.41 0.22
C ARG A 41 -4.37 -2.50 1.02
N LEU A 42 -4.39 -1.22 0.68
CA LEU A 42 -3.76 -0.19 1.50
C LEU A 42 -4.60 0.03 2.75
N ALA A 43 -3.97 -0.10 3.92
CA ALA A 43 -4.59 0.22 5.21
C ALA A 43 -4.38 1.70 5.53
N GLU A 44 -3.13 2.15 5.50
CA GLU A 44 -2.75 3.50 5.91
C GLU A 44 -1.42 3.90 5.27
N THR A 45 -1.17 5.20 5.17
CA THR A 45 0.13 5.76 4.79
C THR A 45 0.44 6.91 5.73
N GLY A 46 1.69 7.03 6.13
CA GLY A 46 2.15 8.16 6.93
C GLY A 46 3.56 8.56 6.56
N GLY A 47 3.92 9.74 7.01
CA GLY A 47 5.30 10.22 7.02
C GLY A 47 5.40 11.33 8.04
N GLU A 48 6.56 11.44 8.65
CA GLU A 48 6.88 12.51 9.57
C GLU A 48 7.83 13.46 8.84
N ARG A 49 7.44 14.72 8.75
CA ARG A 49 8.40 15.78 8.45
C ARG A 49 8.86 16.43 9.73
#